data_AF-A0A8J4CDA5-F1
#
_entry.id   AF-A0A8J4CDA5-F1
#
_cell.length_a   1.000
_cell.length_b   1.000
_cell.length_c   1.000
_cell.angle_alpha   90.00
_cell.angle_beta   90.00
_cell.angle_gamma   90.00
#
_symmetry.space_group_name_H-M   'P 1'
#
loop_
_entity.id
_entity.type
_entity.pdbx_description
1 polymer ?
#
loop_
_entity_poly.entity_id
_entity_poly.type
_entity_poly.pdbx_seq_one_letter_code
_entity_poly.pdbx_strand_id
1 'polypeptide(L)'
;MYCTGGVRCERASAYLREKGPEFSRVFQLSGGIQRYLERFPDGGYFRGKNFLYDDRIAVGPEISEQVSPRPWCSSSSSPSPGVVGRCLMCRCSWDDYGARLRCRAPVS
;
A
#
# COMPACT_ATOMS: atom_id res chain seq x y z
N MET A 1 -4.07 -8.47 12.36
CA MET A 1 -3.32 -7.21 12.21
C MET A 1 -2.11 -7.42 11.30
N TYR A 2 -1.66 -6.36 10.62
CA TYR A 2 -0.46 -6.39 9.81
C TYR A 2 0.15 -4.98 9.73
N CYS A 3 1.45 -4.92 9.43
CA CYS A 3 2.18 -3.72 9.05
C CYS A 3 3.31 -4.13 8.08
N THR A 4 4.10 -3.17 7.58
CA THR A 4 5.16 -3.43 6.58
C THR A 4 6.06 -4.62 6.95
N GLY A 5 6.65 -4.62 8.15
CA GLY A 5 7.62 -5.64 8.59
C GLY A 5 7.29 -6.35 9.92
N GLY A 6 6.07 -6.23 10.43
CA GLY A 6 5.62 -6.95 11.64
C GLY A 6 5.88 -6.25 12.99
N VAL A 7 6.98 -5.49 13.14
CA VAL A 7 7.41 -4.92 14.45
C VAL A 7 6.35 -4.07 15.18
N ARG A 8 5.52 -3.30 14.45
CA ARG A 8 4.43 -2.53 15.07
C ARG A 8 3.32 -3.44 15.60
N CYS A 9 3.04 -4.53 14.89
CA CYS A 9 2.03 -5.50 15.29
C CYS A 9 2.49 -6.33 16.49
N GLU A 10 3.78 -6.63 16.62
CA GLU A 10 4.33 -7.31 17.79
C GLU A 10 4.04 -6.53 19.06
N ARG A 11 4.41 -5.24 19.07
CA ARG A 11 4.12 -4.33 20.20
C ARG A 11 2.61 -4.16 20.43
N ALA A 12 1.84 -3.91 19.37
CA ALA A 12 0.40 -3.70 19.49
C ALA A 12 -0.34 -4.96 19.99
N SER A 13 0.07 -6.15 19.54
CA SER A 13 -0.57 -7.40 19.97
C SER A 13 -0.24 -7.77 21.40
N ALA A 14 0.99 -7.48 21.87
CA ALA A 14 1.35 -7.62 23.28
C ALA A 14 0.50 -6.68 24.15
N TYR A 15 0.45 -5.39 23.78
CA TYR A 15 -0.35 -4.38 24.48
C TYR A 15 -1.84 -4.75 24.56
N LEU A 16 -2.44 -5.24 23.46
CA LEU A 16 -3.84 -5.63 23.46
C LEU A 16 -4.10 -6.83 24.39
N ARG A 17 -3.22 -7.84 24.39
CA ARG A 17 -3.35 -9.00 25.29
C ARG A 17 -3.23 -8.61 26.76
N GLU A 18 -2.43 -7.61 27.09
CA GLU A 18 -2.32 -7.05 28.45
C GLU A 18 -3.58 -6.30 28.89
N LYS A 19 -4.41 -5.81 27.96
CA LYS A 19 -5.64 -5.06 28.30
C LYS A 19 -6.78 -5.93 28.82
N GLY A 20 -6.75 -7.23 28.54
CA GLY A 20 -7.69 -8.16 29.13
C GLY A 20 -8.00 -9.38 28.27
N PRO A 21 -8.77 -10.33 28.84
CA PRO A 21 -9.05 -11.62 28.22
C PRO A 21 -9.92 -11.52 26.97
N GLU A 22 -10.66 -10.42 26.77
CA GLU A 22 -11.44 -10.21 25.54
C GLU A 22 -10.54 -10.06 24.31
N PHE A 23 -9.26 -9.71 24.50
CA PHE A 23 -8.26 -9.59 23.45
C PHE A 23 -7.39 -10.85 23.27
N SER A 24 -7.80 -11.99 23.83
CA SER A 24 -7.10 -13.28 23.67
C SER A 24 -6.97 -13.72 22.20
N ARG A 25 -7.92 -13.33 21.34
CA ARG A 25 -7.98 -13.71 19.91
C ARG A 25 -7.39 -12.66 18.97
N VAL A 26 -6.26 -12.05 19.36
CA VAL A 26 -5.53 -11.12 18.50
C VAL A 26 -4.46 -11.86 17.67
N PHE A 27 -4.61 -11.78 16.36
CA PHE A 27 -3.71 -12.41 15.38
C PHE A 27 -2.89 -11.37 14.61
N GLN A 28 -1.67 -11.72 14.25
CA GLN A 28 -0.78 -10.88 13.46
C GLN A 28 -0.15 -11.65 12.30
N LEU A 29 0.13 -10.94 11.21
CA LEU A 29 0.89 -11.48 10.09
C LEU A 29 2.38 -11.52 10.46
N SER A 30 2.94 -12.72 10.64
CA SER A 30 4.35 -12.90 10.99
C SER A 30 5.27 -12.37 9.89
N GLY A 31 6.18 -11.46 10.23
CA GLY A 31 7.05 -10.76 9.27
C GLY A 31 6.38 -9.68 8.43
N GLY A 32 5.10 -9.39 8.67
CA GLY A 32 4.36 -8.32 8.00
C GLY A 32 4.11 -8.57 6.50
N ILE A 33 3.73 -7.50 5.81
CA ILE A 33 3.43 -7.52 4.37
C ILE A 33 4.66 -7.92 3.56
N GLN A 34 5.86 -7.50 3.97
CA GLN A 34 7.11 -7.79 3.26
C GLN A 34 7.32 -9.31 3.11
N ARG A 35 7.28 -10.05 4.22
CA ARG A 35 7.43 -11.52 4.22
C ARG A 35 6.29 -12.21 3.46
N TYR A 36 5.09 -11.62 3.49
CA TYR A 36 3.97 -12.12 2.72
C TYR A 36 4.20 -12.03 1.21
N LEU A 37 4.69 -10.88 0.71
CA LEU A 37 4.98 -10.70 -0.71
C LEU A 37 6.18 -11.53 -1.19
N GLU A 38 7.16 -11.81 -0.32
CA GLU A 38 8.22 -12.78 -0.61
C GLU A 38 7.67 -14.21 -0.80
N ARG A 39 6.60 -14.56 -0.08
CA ARG A 39 5.93 -15.87 -0.19
C ARG A 39 4.96 -15.94 -1.38
N PHE A 40 4.32 -14.82 -1.72
CA PHE A 40 3.32 -14.70 -2.77
C PHE A 40 3.74 -13.58 -3.73
N PRO A 41 4.68 -13.86 -4.65
CA PRO A 41 5.25 -12.83 -5.54
C PRO A 41 4.25 -12.26 -6.55
N ASP A 42 3.17 -12.99 -6.84
CA ASP A 42 2.01 -12.52 -7.62
C ASP A 42 1.06 -11.61 -6.82
N GLY A 43 1.36 -11.40 -5.53
CA GLY A 43 0.62 -10.55 -4.61
C GLY A 43 -0.41 -11.28 -3.76
N GLY A 44 -0.83 -12.49 -4.13
CA GLY A 44 -1.87 -13.23 -3.40
C GLY A 44 -3.11 -12.39 -3.07
N TYR A 45 -3.40 -12.21 -1.77
CA TYR A 45 -4.49 -11.38 -1.27
C TYR A 45 -4.12 -9.90 -1.11
N PHE A 46 -2.84 -9.54 -1.21
CA PHE A 46 -2.40 -8.15 -1.13
C PHE A 46 -2.63 -7.44 -2.46
N ARG A 47 -3.09 -6.19 -2.42
CA ARG A 47 -3.39 -5.37 -3.60
C ARG A 47 -2.57 -4.08 -3.57
N GLY A 48 -1.97 -3.72 -4.70
CA GLY A 48 -1.12 -2.56 -4.85
C GLY A 48 0.32 -2.82 -4.41
N LYS A 49 0.99 -1.77 -3.90
CA LYS A 49 2.39 -1.83 -3.48
C LYS A 49 2.50 -1.55 -1.98
N ASN A 50 3.40 -2.27 -1.32
CA ASN A 50 3.79 -2.11 0.07
C ASN A 50 4.79 -0.96 0.21
N PHE A 51 4.41 0.10 0.92
CA PHE A 51 5.28 1.25 1.17
C PHE A 51 6.46 0.89 2.09
N LEU A 52 7.66 1.35 1.72
CA LEU A 52 8.92 1.14 2.41
C LEU A 52 9.50 2.49 2.87
N TYR A 53 10.25 2.44 3.97
CA TYR A 53 10.89 3.62 4.58
C TYR A 53 12.36 3.72 4.16
N ASP A 54 12.62 3.53 2.86
CA ASP A 54 13.94 3.63 2.23
C ASP A 54 13.79 4.05 0.76
N ASP A 55 14.92 4.15 0.04
CA ASP A 55 14.98 4.66 -1.34
C ASP A 55 14.15 3.86 -2.35
N ARG A 56 13.73 2.62 -2.02
CA ARG A 56 12.87 1.82 -2.90
C ARG A 56 11.43 2.36 -2.93
N ILE A 57 11.01 3.12 -1.92
CA ILE A 57 9.69 3.75 -1.74
C ILE A 57 8.53 2.76 -1.61
N ALA A 58 8.38 1.79 -2.52
CA ALA A 58 7.38 0.75 -2.45
C ALA A 58 7.79 -0.52 -3.22
N VAL A 59 7.25 -1.67 -2.80
CA VAL A 59 7.44 -2.98 -3.44
C VAL A 59 6.10 -3.67 -3.65
N GLY A 60 5.89 -4.34 -4.77
CA GLY A 60 4.66 -5.07 -5.04
C GLY A 60 4.82 -5.98 -6.26
N PRO A 61 3.75 -6.69 -6.65
CA PRO A 61 3.74 -7.45 -7.89
C PRO A 61 4.11 -6.55 -9.07
N GLU A 62 4.88 -7.07 -10.02
CA GLU A 62 5.16 -6.37 -11.27
C GLU A 62 3.83 -6.07 -11.97
N ILE A 63 3.48 -4.78 -12.05
CA ILE A 63 2.34 -4.31 -12.83
C ILE A 63 2.90 -4.07 -14.21
N SER A 64 2.50 -4.88 -15.19
CA SER A 64 3.05 -4.90 -16.55
C SER A 64 2.75 -3.63 -17.38
N GLU A 65 2.30 -2.54 -16.78
CA GLU A 65 2.01 -1.29 -17.46
C GLU A 65 2.81 -0.14 -16.86
N GLN A 66 3.60 0.50 -17.73
CA GLN A 66 4.31 1.74 -17.43
C GLN A 66 3.30 2.86 -17.15
N VAL A 67 2.95 3.07 -15.88
CA VAL A 67 2.19 4.25 -15.46
C VAL A 67 3.16 5.43 -15.33
N SER A 68 3.50 6.10 -16.44
CA SER A 68 4.05 7.47 -16.43
C SER A 68 4.05 8.10 -17.82
N PRO A 69 4.05 9.45 -17.98
CA PRO A 69 3.92 10.51 -16.97
C PRO A 69 2.64 11.30 -17.20
N ARG A 70 1.78 11.50 -16.18
CA ARG A 70 0.46 12.12 -16.36
C ARG A 70 0.59 13.66 -16.42
N PRO A 71 0.59 14.33 -17.60
CA PRO A 71 0.95 15.74 -17.66
C PRO A 71 -0.19 16.66 -17.24
N TRP A 72 -1.44 16.15 -17.19
CA TRP A 72 -2.53 16.74 -16.40
C TRP A 72 -3.82 15.91 -16.28
N CYS A 73 -3.93 14.71 -16.90
CA CYS A 73 -5.04 13.74 -16.75
C CYS A 73 -6.47 14.31 -16.53
N SER A 74 -7.27 14.36 -17.60
CA SER A 74 -8.70 14.69 -17.68
C SER A 74 -9.58 13.46 -18.05
N SER A 75 -9.68 12.51 -17.11
CA SER A 75 -10.58 11.33 -17.12
C SER A 75 -10.38 10.29 -18.23
N SER A 76 -9.38 9.43 -18.08
CA SER A 76 -9.61 8.00 -18.33
C SER A 76 -9.83 7.37 -16.96
N SER A 77 -11.10 7.30 -16.55
CA SER A 77 -11.58 6.72 -15.28
C SER A 77 -11.37 5.21 -15.18
N SER A 78 -10.81 4.58 -16.22
CA SER A 78 -10.44 3.18 -16.20
C SER A 78 -9.33 2.95 -15.18
N PRO A 79 -9.58 2.16 -14.12
CA PRO A 79 -8.54 1.77 -13.19
C PRO A 79 -7.46 1.03 -13.98
N SER A 80 -6.22 1.48 -13.91
CA SER A 80 -5.10 0.67 -14.41
C SER A 80 -5.07 -0.61 -13.56
N PRO A 81 -5.03 -1.80 -14.17
CA PRO A 81 -4.92 -3.06 -13.45
C PRO A 81 -3.81 -2.96 -12.38
N GLY A 82 -4.14 -3.25 -11.12
CA GLY A 82 -3.17 -3.22 -10.02
C GLY A 82 -2.97 -1.88 -9.32
N VAL A 83 -3.47 -0.76 -9.85
CA VAL A 83 -3.45 0.55 -9.16
C VAL A 83 -4.69 0.72 -8.28
N VAL A 84 -4.49 0.65 -6.97
CA VAL A 84 -5.58 0.76 -5.98
C VAL A 84 -5.90 2.23 -5.63
N GLY A 85 -4.88 3.09 -5.62
CA GLY A 85 -5.01 4.49 -5.22
C GLY A 85 -5.59 5.38 -6.32
N ARG A 86 -6.23 6.48 -5.90
CA ARG A 86 -6.67 7.57 -6.78
C ARG A 86 -6.27 8.91 -6.20
N CYS A 87 -5.88 9.84 -7.06
CA CYS A 87 -5.59 11.20 -6.65
C CYS A 87 -6.86 11.86 -6.08
N LEU A 88 -6.76 12.54 -4.94
CA LEU A 88 -7.89 13.25 -4.34
C LEU A 88 -8.38 14.44 -5.18
N MET A 89 -7.49 15.06 -5.96
CA MET A 89 -7.79 16.26 -6.75
C MET A 89 -8.43 15.92 -8.11
N CYS A 90 -7.79 15.05 -8.90
CA CYS A 90 -8.25 14.73 -10.27
C CYS A 90 -8.93 13.36 -10.40
N ARG A 91 -8.96 12.55 -9.33
CA ARG A 91 -9.51 11.18 -9.29
C ARG A 91 -8.83 10.16 -10.20
N CYS A 92 -7.81 10.52 -10.97
CA CYS A 92 -7.02 9.57 -11.75
C CYS A 92 -6.28 8.56 -10.86
N SER A 93 -6.10 7.34 -11.37
CA SER A 93 -5.31 6.28 -10.75
C SER A 93 -3.91 6.78 -10.34
N TRP A 94 -3.52 6.48 -9.10
CA TRP A 94 -2.31 7.00 -8.46
C TRP A 94 -1.67 5.94 -7.55
N ASP A 95 -0.47 5.48 -7.89
CA ASP A 95 0.32 4.48 -7.16
C ASP A 95 1.79 4.91 -6.96
N ASP A 96 2.08 6.21 -7.15
CA ASP A 96 3.39 6.79 -6.84
C ASP A 96 3.39 7.38 -5.44
N TYR A 97 4.24 6.86 -4.56
CA TYR A 97 4.38 7.32 -3.18
C TYR A 97 5.55 8.30 -2.98
N GLY A 98 6.22 8.70 -4.07
CA GLY A 98 7.32 9.65 -4.05
C GLY A 98 6.86 11.07 -3.75
N ALA A 99 7.67 11.81 -2.99
CA ALA A 99 7.36 13.20 -2.61
C ALA A 99 7.42 14.22 -3.76
N ARG A 100 7.96 13.82 -4.92
CA ARG A 100 8.27 14.73 -6.05
C ARG A 100 7.07 15.00 -6.96
N LEU A 101 6.06 14.15 -6.96
CA LEU A 101 4.94 14.24 -7.88
C LEU A 101 3.70 14.69 -7.12
N ARG A 102 3.21 15.89 -7.49
CA ARG A 102 1.96 16.46 -7.00
C ARG A 102 0.99 16.58 -8.17
N CYS A 103 -0.30 16.42 -7.87
CA CYS A 103 -1.34 16.67 -8.87
C CYS A 103 -1.32 18.13 -9.29
N ARG A 104 -1.43 18.37 -10.61
CA ARG A 104 -1.47 19.70 -11.23
C ARG A 104 -2.82 20.03 -11.87
N ALA A 105 -3.85 19.19 -11.64
CA ALA A 105 -5.18 19.47 -12.15
C ALA A 105 -5.73 20.77 -11.53
N PRO A 106 -6.40 21.64 -12.31
CA PRO A 106 -7.04 22.83 -11.78
C PRO A 106 -8.09 22.42 -10.74
N VAL A 107 -8.04 23.09 -9.59
CA VAL A 107 -9.02 22.91 -8.52
C VAL A 107 -10.23 23.75 -8.90
N SER A 108 -11.35 23.10 -9.24
CA SER A 108 -12.65 23.77 -9.46
C SER A 108 -13.24 24.26 -8.15
#